data_AF-A0A939F238-F1
#
_entry.id   AF-A0A939F238-F1
#
_cell.length_a   1.000
_cell.length_b   1.000
_cell.length_c   1.000
_cell.angle_alpha   90.00
_cell.angle_beta   90.00
_cell.angle_gamma   90.00
#
_symmetry.space_group_name_H-M   'P 1'
#
loop_
_entity.id
_entity.type
_entity.pdbx_description
1 polymer ?
#
loop_
_entity_poly.entity_id
_entity_poly.type
_entity_poly.pdbx_seq_one_letter_code
_entity_poly.pdbx_strand_id
1 'polypeptide(L)' 'MSDPHHRGKRRTGARTAALALSTVLIAAAPAPFASAAPAVDAATAHASAFVDPFIGSANGGTTFPGATAPHGMIAWSP' A
#
# COMPACT_ATOMS: atom_id res chain seq x y z
N MET A 1 -6.90 -49.26 30.56
CA MET A 1 -7.93 -49.30 29.52
C MET A 1 -8.34 -47.87 29.23
N SER A 2 -7.65 -47.18 28.32
CA SER A 2 -7.90 -45.75 28.04
C SER A 2 -8.94 -45.62 26.92
N ASP A 3 -10.03 -44.93 27.23
CA ASP A 3 -11.23 -44.82 26.40
C ASP A 3 -10.97 -43.97 25.11
N PRO A 4 -11.08 -44.56 23.91
CA PRO A 4 -10.66 -43.91 22.65
C PRO A 4 -11.61 -42.78 22.19
N HIS A 5 -12.82 -42.70 22.72
CA HIS A 5 -13.85 -41.76 22.23
C HIS A 5 -13.64 -40.30 22.67
N HIS A 6 -12.86 -40.05 23.73
CA HIS A 6 -12.57 -38.69 24.20
C HIS A 6 -11.57 -37.92 23.32
N ARG A 7 -10.73 -38.63 22.56
CA ARG A 7 -9.67 -38.00 21.73
C ARG A 7 -10.20 -37.45 20.40
N GLY A 8 -11.23 -38.08 19.82
CA GLY A 8 -11.85 -37.66 18.56
C GLY A 8 -12.71 -36.39 18.68
N LYS A 9 -13.51 -36.29 19.75
CA LYS A 9 -14.39 -35.14 20.03
C LYS A 9 -13.61 -33.85 20.30
N ARG A 10 -12.42 -33.96 20.91
CA ARG A 10 -11.50 -32.84 21.14
C ARG A 10 -10.86 -32.33 19.84
N ARG A 11 -10.59 -33.22 18.88
CA ARG A 11 -10.00 -32.88 17.58
C ARG A 11 -11.00 -32.19 16.65
N THR A 12 -12.27 -32.56 16.68
CA THR A 12 -13.31 -31.92 15.87
C THR A 12 -13.68 -30.54 16.41
N GLY A 13 -13.81 -30.38 17.74
CA GLY A 13 -14.06 -29.07 18.36
C GLY A 13 -12.92 -28.06 18.17
N ALA A 14 -11.66 -28.53 18.19
CA ALA A 14 -10.51 -27.65 17.93
C ALA A 14 -10.48 -27.16 16.47
N ARG A 15 -10.91 -27.98 15.50
CA ARG A 15 -10.96 -27.61 14.07
C ARG A 15 -12.05 -26.59 13.79
N THR A 16 -13.23 -26.75 14.37
CA THR A 16 -14.33 -25.78 14.20
C THR A 16 -14.01 -24.44 14.87
N ALA A 17 -13.39 -24.46 16.06
CA ALA A 17 -12.90 -23.25 16.71
C ALA A 17 -11.82 -22.54 15.89
N ALA A 18 -10.88 -23.28 15.31
CA ALA A 18 -9.84 -22.71 14.44
C ALA A 18 -10.44 -22.09 13.16
N LEU A 19 -11.42 -22.74 12.53
CA LEU A 19 -12.14 -22.20 11.37
C LEU A 19 -12.91 -20.91 11.71
N ALA A 20 -13.58 -20.87 12.87
CA ALA A 20 -14.28 -19.69 13.35
C ALA A 20 -13.32 -18.53 13.66
N LEU A 21 -12.16 -18.81 14.27
CA LEU A 21 -11.17 -17.80 14.57
C LEU A 21 -10.53 -17.23 13.29
N SER A 22 -10.19 -18.09 12.33
CA SER A 22 -9.64 -17.68 11.04
C SER A 22 -10.61 -16.80 10.23
N THR A 23 -11.90 -17.13 10.25
CA THR A 23 -12.93 -16.31 9.55
C THR A 23 -13.09 -14.93 10.20
N VAL A 24 -13.07 -14.84 11.53
CA VAL A 24 -13.08 -13.55 12.24
C VAL A 24 -11.82 -12.73 11.94
N LEU A 25 -10.63 -13.35 11.94
CA LEU A 25 -9.37 -12.66 11.65
C LEU A 25 -9.29 -12.15 10.21
N ILE A 26 -9.82 -12.89 9.24
CA ILE A 26 -9.89 -12.45 7.83
C ILE A 26 -10.89 -11.30 7.66
N ALA A 27 -12.05 -11.37 8.33
CA ALA A 27 -13.07 -10.33 8.24
C ALA A 27 -12.69 -9.02 8.97
N ALA A 28 -11.88 -9.11 10.03
CA ALA A 28 -11.40 -7.96 10.79
C ALA A 28 -10.13 -7.32 10.21
N ALA A 29 -9.52 -7.92 9.18
CA ALA A 29 -8.38 -7.33 8.51
C ALA A 29 -8.84 -6.04 7.80
N PRO A 30 -8.21 -4.87 8.06
CA PRO A 30 -8.49 -3.67 7.28
C PRO A 30 -8.24 -3.98 5.81
N ALA A 31 -9.26 -3.79 4.96
CA ALA A 31 -9.16 -4.05 3.53
C ALA A 31 -7.94 -3.31 2.97
N PRO A 32 -6.88 -4.00 2.53
CA PRO A 32 -5.61 -3.34 2.26
C PRO A 32 -5.64 -2.41 1.03
N PHE A 33 -6.75 -2.37 0.29
CA PHE A 33 -6.83 -1.67 -0.99
C PHE A 33 -8.21 -1.07 -1.31
N ALA A 34 -9.00 -0.66 -0.31
CA ALA A 34 -10.12 0.24 -0.59
C ALA A 34 -9.58 1.66 -0.84
N SER A 35 -8.86 1.84 -1.95
CA SER A 35 -8.47 3.17 -2.43
C SER A 35 -9.71 3.80 -3.06
N ALA A 36 -10.45 4.57 -2.26
CA ALA A 36 -11.34 5.56 -2.83
C ALA A 36 -10.43 6.55 -3.58
N ALA A 37 -10.48 6.55 -4.91
CA ALA A 37 -9.77 7.56 -5.68
C ALA A 37 -10.18 8.94 -5.12
N PRO A 38 -9.22 9.77 -4.66
CA PRO A 38 -9.58 11.10 -4.20
C PRO A 38 -10.28 11.80 -5.37
N ALA A 39 -11.41 12.46 -5.09
CA ALA A 39 -12.00 13.36 -6.05
C ALA A 39 -10.94 14.40 -6.39
N VAL A 40 -10.36 14.32 -7.60
CA VAL A 40 -9.38 15.30 -8.04
C VAL A 40 -10.12 16.63 -8.15
N ASP A 41 -9.78 17.57 -7.29
CA ASP A 41 -10.23 18.95 -7.48
C ASP A 41 -9.66 19.40 -8.83
N ALA A 42 -10.45 20.13 -9.62
CA ALA A 42 -10.02 20.60 -10.93
C ALA A 42 -8.73 21.42 -10.84
N ALA A 43 -8.50 22.08 -9.69
CA ALA A 43 -7.26 22.78 -9.38
C ALA A 43 -6.03 21.85 -9.20
N THR A 44 -6.20 20.62 -8.73
CA THR A 44 -5.11 19.64 -8.56
C THR A 44 -4.94 18.68 -9.74
N ALA A 45 -5.84 18.73 -10.74
CA ALA A 45 -5.75 17.90 -11.94
C ALA A 45 -4.43 18.07 -12.71
N HIS A 46 -3.78 19.23 -12.57
CA HIS A 46 -2.49 19.54 -13.17
C HIS A 46 -1.48 20.03 -12.13
N ALA A 47 -1.26 19.26 -11.07
CA ALA A 47 -0.30 19.61 -10.01
C ALA A 47 1.11 19.95 -10.53
N SER A 48 1.52 19.40 -11.68
CA SER A 48 2.79 19.72 -12.33
C SER A 48 2.93 21.18 -12.77
N ALA A 49 1.82 21.90 -12.97
CA ALA A 49 1.84 23.32 -13.34
C ALA A 49 2.39 24.22 -12.22
N PHE A 50 2.49 23.72 -10.98
CA PHE A 50 3.06 24.44 -9.85
C PHE A 50 4.56 24.14 -9.63
N VAL A 51 5.15 23.25 -10.42
CA VAL A 51 6.57 22.90 -10.29
C VAL A 51 7.40 23.82 -11.17
N ASP A 52 8.35 24.54 -10.57
CA ASP A 52 9.39 25.30 -11.27
C ASP A 52 10.72 24.52 -11.22
N PRO A 53 11.19 23.92 -12.34
CA PRO A 53 12.44 23.15 -12.38
C PRO A 53 13.72 23.97 -12.15
N PHE A 54 13.65 25.31 -12.23
CA PHE A 54 14.83 26.17 -12.05
C PHE A 54 15.15 26.48 -10.58
N ILE A 55 14.24 26.17 -9.65
CA ILE A 55 14.51 26.32 -8.23
C ILE A 55 15.70 25.41 -7.85
N GLY A 56 16.77 26.03 -7.35
CA GLY A 56 17.99 25.31 -6.96
C GLY A 56 18.96 24.98 -8.11
N SER A 57 18.75 25.51 -9.32
CA SER A 57 19.68 25.35 -10.46
C SER A 57 20.73 26.47 -10.59
N ALA A 58 20.65 27.51 -9.74
CA ALA A 58 21.53 28.68 -9.78
C ALA A 58 22.22 28.94 -8.44
N ASN A 59 23.19 29.86 -8.42
CA ASN A 59 23.87 30.35 -7.21
C ASN A 59 24.50 29.25 -6.32
N GLY A 60 25.07 28.20 -6.95
CA GLY A 60 25.69 27.08 -6.24
C GLY A 60 24.70 25.98 -5.81
N GLY A 61 23.45 26.05 -6.25
CA GLY A 61 22.51 24.94 -6.13
C GLY A 61 22.93 23.72 -6.96
N THR A 62 22.42 22.55 -6.58
CA THR A 62 22.83 21.24 -7.12
C THR A 62 21.69 20.51 -7.85
N THR A 63 20.65 21.24 -8.29
CA THR A 63 19.52 20.70 -9.06
C THR A 63 19.68 21.01 -10.55
N PHE A 64 19.20 20.10 -11.41
CA PHE A 64 19.30 20.22 -12.86
C PHE A 64 17.89 20.32 -13.47
N PRO A 65 17.56 21.38 -14.24
CA PRO A 65 16.20 21.67 -14.71
C PRO A 65 15.77 20.82 -15.93
N GLY A 66 16.52 19.75 -16.23
CA GLY A 66 16.30 18.87 -17.36
C GLY A 66 15.06 17.98 -17.23
N ALA A 67 14.62 17.42 -18.35
CA ALA A 67 13.48 16.51 -18.37
C ALA A 67 13.83 15.14 -17.75
N THR A 68 13.00 14.66 -16.83
CA THR A 68 13.09 13.33 -16.22
C THR A 68 11.71 12.81 -15.82
N ALA A 69 11.53 11.48 -15.82
CA ALA A 69 10.36 10.85 -15.24
C ALA A 69 10.55 10.64 -13.72
N PRO A 70 9.49 10.54 -12.90
CA PRO A 70 9.63 10.19 -11.49
C PRO A 70 10.38 8.85 -11.32
N HIS A 71 11.53 8.88 -10.63
CA HIS A 71 12.45 7.73 -10.46
C HIS A 71 13.00 7.15 -11.78
N GLY A 72 13.03 7.95 -12.85
CA GLY A 72 13.60 7.55 -14.12
C GLY A 72 15.10 7.30 -14.02
N MET A 73 15.61 6.37 -14.84
CA MET A 73 17.05 6.09 -14.93
C MET A 73 17.80 7.06 -15.86
N ILE A 74 17.08 7.91 -16.58
CA ILE A 74 17.62 8.85 -17.57
C ILE A 74 17.11 10.26 -17.26
N ALA A 75 18.01 11.24 -17.29
CA ALA A 75 17.69 12.65 -17.19
C ALA A 75 18.39 13.42 -18.32
N TRP A 76 17.63 14.23 -19.05
CA TRP A 76 18.14 15.04 -20.16
C TRP A 76 18.25 16.50 -19.73
N SER A 77 19.47 16.96 -19.45
CA SER A 77 19.78 18.34 -19.07
C SER A 77 20.47 19.09 -20.20
N PRO A 78 20.21 20.40 -20.37
CA PRO A 78 21.05 21.30 -21.15
C PRO A 78 22.49 21.37 -20.61
#